data_AF-A0A1R1LNN7-F1
#
_entry.id   AF-A0A1R1LNN7-F1
#
_cell.length_a   1.000
_cell.length_b   1.000
_cell.length_c   1.000
_cell.angle_alpha   90.00
_cell.angle_beta   90.00
_cell.angle_gamma   90.00
#
_symmetry.space_group_name_H-M   'P 1'
#
loop_
_entity.id
_entity.type
_entity.pdbx_description
1 polymer ?
#
loop_
_entity_poly.entity_id
_entity_poly.type
_entity_poly.pdbx_seq_one_letter_code
_entity_poly.pdbx_strand_id
1 'polypeptide(L)' 'MYVCICRAVTTSQIQREATEADGKRSVREINDRLGCGKDCGRCRSNIKQLVQEAQSHSSQQG' A
#
# COMPACT_ATOMS: atom_id res chain seq x y z
N MET A 1 2.51 -4.65 -10.68
CA MET A 1 1.16 -4.66 -11.27
C MET A 1 0.37 -3.44 -10.80
N TYR A 2 -0.72 -3.07 -11.48
CA TYR A 2 -1.68 -2.08 -10.97
C TYR A 2 -2.59 -2.72 -9.93
N VAL A 3 -2.63 -2.12 -8.74
CA VAL A 3 -3.48 -2.52 -7.63
C VAL A 3 -4.78 -1.71 -7.65
N CYS A 4 -4.72 -0.43 -8.01
CA CYS A 4 -5.89 0.43 -8.22
C CYS A 4 -5.93 0.94 -9.66
N ILE A 5 -6.87 0.45 -10.46
CA ILE A 5 -7.04 0.88 -11.86
C ILE A 5 -7.58 2.32 -11.91
N CYS A 6 -8.54 2.68 -11.05
CA CYS A 6 -9.15 4.03 -11.03
C CYS A 6 -8.12 5.15 -10.83
N ARG A 7 -7.01 4.87 -10.14
CA ARG A 7 -5.99 5.85 -9.75
C ARG A 7 -4.60 5.52 -10.29
N ALA A 8 -4.50 4.50 -11.15
CA ALA A 8 -3.23 3.99 -11.67
C ALA A 8 -2.16 3.75 -10.59
N VAL A 9 -2.56 3.17 -9.45
CA VAL A 9 -1.63 2.86 -8.34
C VAL A 9 -1.06 1.46 -8.49
N THR A 10 0.25 1.34 -8.36
CA THR A 10 1.02 0.10 -8.54
C THR A 10 1.41 -0.54 -7.21
N THR A 11 1.72 -1.84 -7.24
CA THR A 11 2.25 -2.59 -6.09
C THR A 11 3.49 -1.93 -5.49
N SER A 12 4.43 -1.48 -6.32
CA SER A 12 5.68 -0.87 -5.87
C SER A 12 5.46 0.45 -5.14
N GLN A 13 4.45 1.24 -5.55
CA GLN A 13 4.05 2.45 -4.81
C GLN A 13 3.50 2.11 -3.43
N ILE A 14 2.64 1.08 -3.33
CA ILE A 14 2.10 0.61 -2.04
C ILE A 14 3.21 0.12 -1.12
N GLN A 15 4.12 -0.70 -1.65
CA GLN A 15 5.25 -1.25 -0.89
C GLN A 15 6.19 -0.14 -0.41
N ARG A 16 6.55 0.81 -1.30
CA ARG A 16 7.35 1.99 -0.93
C ARG A 16 6.70 2.73 0.23
N GLU A 17 5.43 3.13 0.11
CA GLU A 17 4.72 3.86 1.16
C GLU A 17 4.62 3.07 2.47
N ALA A 18 4.52 1.75 2.39
CA ALA A 18 4.43 0.86 3.56
C ALA A 18 5.76 0.70 4.32
N THR A 19 6.90 0.87 3.64
CA THR A 19 8.25 0.66 4.19
C THR A 19 9.07 1.95 4.32
N GLU A 20 8.50 3.12 4.05
CA GLU A 20 9.24 4.39 4.19
C GLU A 20 9.75 4.59 5.64
N ALA A 21 10.95 5.17 5.76
CA ALA A 21 11.71 5.26 7.00
C ALA A 21 11.07 6.13 8.10
N ASP A 22 10.06 6.96 7.76
CA ASP A 22 9.29 7.78 8.72
C ASP A 22 8.33 6.97 9.62
N GLY A 23 8.40 5.64 9.55
CA GLY A 23 7.57 4.74 10.34
C GLY A 23 6.53 4.02 9.49
N LYS A 24 6.07 2.87 10.00
CA LYS A 24 5.08 2.03 9.33
C LYS A 24 3.74 2.77 9.22
N ARG A 25 3.43 3.31 8.04
CA ARG A 25 2.15 3.98 7.77
C ARG A 25 1.00 2.98 7.83
N SER A 26 -0.14 3.43 8.34
CA SER A 26 -1.37 2.65 8.29
C SER A 26 -1.89 2.54 6.86
N VAL A 27 -2.67 1.50 6.59
CA VAL A 27 -3.36 1.31 5.29
C VAL A 27 -4.20 2.54 4.91
N ARG A 28 -4.78 3.24 5.90
CA ARG A 28 -5.58 4.44 5.67
C ARG A 28 -4.72 5.59 5.15
N GLU A 29 -3.59 5.87 5.79
CA GLU A 29 -2.66 6.92 5.37
C GLU A 29 -2.12 6.66 3.97
N ILE A 30 -1.79 5.40 3.67
CA ILE A 30 -1.32 4.99 2.33
C ILE A 30 -2.42 5.21 1.28
N ASN A 31 -3.67 4.82 1.58
CA ASN A 31 -4.80 5.05 0.69
C ASN A 31 -5.03 6.55 0.44
N ASP A 32 -4.91 7.37 1.48
CA ASP A 32 -5.12 8.81 1.37
C ASP A 32 -4.02 9.49 0.55
N ARG A 33 -2.75 9.11 0.74
CA ARG A 33 -1.61 9.62 -0.04
C ARG A 33 -1.66 9.23 -1.50
N LEU A 34 -1.98 7.97 -1.79
CA LEU A 34 -2.04 7.45 -3.17
C LEU A 34 -3.40 7.69 -3.83
N GLY A 35 -4.37 8.24 -3.10
CA GLY A 35 -5.73 8.50 -3.56
C GLY A 35 -6.57 7.26 -3.86
N CYS A 36 -6.08 6.06 -3.55
CA CYS A 36 -6.75 4.80 -3.91
C CYS A 36 -7.85 4.40 -2.91
N GLY A 37 -8.73 3.51 -3.36
CA GLY A 37 -9.87 3.04 -2.56
C GLY A 37 -11.02 4.04 -2.41
N LYS A 38 -10.98 5.20 -3.08
CA LYS A 38 -12.02 6.25 -3.02
C LYS A 38 -13.12 6.12 -4.07
N ASP A 39 -12.83 5.51 -5.23
CA ASP A 39 -13.80 5.38 -6.33
C ASP A 39 -14.58 4.05 -6.21
N CYS A 40 -14.17 2.98 -6.91
CA CYS A 40 -14.91 1.70 -6.90
C CYS A 40 -14.61 0.82 -5.67
N GLY A 41 -13.59 1.14 -4.87
CA GLY A 41 -13.23 0.41 -3.64
C GLY A 41 -12.64 -1.00 -3.81
N ARG A 42 -12.62 -1.59 -5.02
CA ARG A 42 -12.20 -2.99 -5.26
C ARG A 42 -10.75 -3.29 -4.87
N CYS A 43 -9.89 -2.29 -4.86
CA CYS A 43 -8.47 -2.43 -4.50
C CYS A 43 -8.21 -2.57 -2.99
N ARG A 44 -9.18 -2.23 -2.12
CA ARG A 44 -8.95 -2.05 -0.67
C ARG A 44 -8.38 -3.30 0.01
N SER A 45 -8.95 -4.48 -0.25
CA SER A 45 -8.48 -5.74 0.36
C SER A 45 -7.07 -6.10 -0.10
N ASN A 46 -6.77 -5.88 -1.38
CA ASN A 46 -5.46 -6.17 -1.96
C ASN A 46 -4.38 -5.23 -1.39
N ILE A 47 -4.70 -3.93 -1.27
CA ILE A 47 -3.81 -2.96 -0.61
C ILE A 47 -3.53 -3.36 0.83
N LYS A 48 -4.56 -3.73 1.60
CA LYS A 48 -4.37 -4.14 3.00
C LYS A 48 -3.39 -5.31 3.12
N GLN A 49 -3.54 -6.32 2.26
CA GLN A 49 -2.64 -7.48 2.25
C GLN A 49 -1.21 -7.07 1.89
N LEU A 50 -1.01 -6.29 0.83
CA LEU A 50 0.32 -5.82 0.40
C LEU A 50 1.04 -5.00 1.48
N VAL A 51 0.31 -4.14 2.20
CA VAL A 51 0.86 -3.35 3.30
C VAL A 51 1.29 -4.25 4.46
N GLN A 52 0.46 -5.22 4.82
CA GLN A 52 0.78 -6.20 5.87
C GLN A 52 2.02 -7.01 5.49
N GLU A 53 2.07 -7.56 4.27
CA GLU A 53 3.23 -8.29 3.75
C GLU A 53 4.50 -7.43 3.80
N ALA A 54 4.47 -6.22 3.24
CA ALA A 54 5.63 -5.33 3.22
C ALA A 54 6.15 -5.01 4.65
N GLN A 55 5.22 -4.78 5.59
CA GLN A 55 5.56 -4.47 6.98
C GLN A 55 6.00 -5.70 7.78
N SER A 56 5.55 -6.91 7.44
CA SER A 56 6.00 -8.16 8.05
C SER A 56 7.38 -8.59 7.54
N HIS A 57 7.70 -8.32 6.27
CA HIS A 57 9.00 -8.69 5.67
C HIS A 57 10.14 -7.72 6.00
N SER A 58 9.85 -6.51 6.47
CA SER A 58 10.87 -5.52 6.92
C SER A 58 11.67 -5.93 8.18
N SER A 59 11.41 -7.11 8.76
CA SER A 59 12.19 -7.68 9.87
C SER A 59 13.20 -8.76 9.45
N GLN A 60 13.37 -9.02 8.14
CA GLN A 60 14.29 -10.07 7.62
C GLN A 60 15.26 -9.60 6.52
N GLN A 61 15.60 -8.32 6.47
CA GLN A 61 16.79 -7.86 5.73
C GLN A 61 17.91 -7.61 6.74
N GLY A 62 18.55 -8.71 7.15
CA GLY A 62 19.88 -8.73 7.76
C GLY A 62 20.95 -8.95 6.69
#